data_AF-A0A2V1GNN2-F1
#
_entry.id   AF-A0A2V1GNN2-F1
#
_cell.length_a   1.000
_cell.length_b   1.000
_cell.length_c   1.000
_cell.angle_alpha   90.00
_cell.angle_beta   90.00
_cell.angle_gamma   90.00
#
_symmetry.space_group_name_H-M   'P 1'
#
loop_
_entity.id
_entity.type
_entity.pdbx_description
1 polymer ?
#
loop_
_entity_poly.entity_id
_entity_poly.type
_entity_poly.pdbx_seq_one_letter_code
_entity_poly.pdbx_strand_id
1 'polypeptide(L)'
;MVGFIVCQKQSINCWAIITAYNPKSELQADAENQRANQQLLQVITDGGFSTLPGDGVPASESWSTELGYFICNISQSRATELAKQFKQNAIIISGEKNLAKLLWII
;
A
#
# COMPACT_ATOMS: atom_id res chain seq x y z
N MET A 1 -14.14 3.74 -12.64
CA MET A 1 -13.59 3.18 -13.90
C MET A 1 -12.27 3.83 -14.34
N VAL A 2 -11.72 4.82 -13.61
CA VAL A 2 -10.48 5.54 -13.99
C VAL A 2 -9.21 4.74 -13.68
N GLY A 3 -9.14 4.03 -12.54
CA GLY A 3 -7.96 3.23 -12.16
C GLY A 3 -7.64 2.06 -13.10
N PHE A 4 -8.67 1.44 -13.69
CA PHE A 4 -8.50 0.32 -14.64
C PHE A 4 -7.81 0.77 -15.93
N ILE A 5 -8.15 1.97 -16.43
CA ILE A 5 -7.56 2.53 -17.65
C ILE A 5 -6.08 2.90 -17.44
N VAL A 6 -5.74 3.43 -16.26
CA VAL A 6 -4.33 3.75 -15.92
C VAL A 6 -3.48 2.49 -15.88
N CYS A 7 -3.97 1.42 -15.23
CA CYS A 7 -3.23 0.16 -15.15
C CYS A 7 -2.99 -0.45 -16.53
N GLN A 8 -4.01 -0.46 -17.40
CA GLN A 8 -3.86 -0.97 -18.77
C GLN A 8 -2.86 -0.16 -19.60
N LYS A 9 -2.92 1.18 -19.55
CA LYS A 9 -2.01 2.05 -20.30
C LYS A 9 -0.56 1.94 -19.83
N GLN A 10 -0.33 1.63 -18.56
CA GLN A 10 1.00 1.51 -17.98
C GLN A 10 1.49 0.06 -17.84
N SER A 11 0.78 -0.91 -18.45
CA SER A 11 1.12 -2.34 -18.35
C SER A 11 1.28 -2.82 -16.90
N ILE A 12 0.40 -2.33 -16.02
CA ILE A 12 0.31 -2.77 -14.62
C ILE A 12 -0.70 -3.93 -14.57
N ASN A 13 -0.18 -5.12 -14.31
CA ASN A 13 -0.96 -6.38 -14.33
C ASN A 13 -1.36 -6.85 -12.93
N CYS A 14 -0.64 -6.39 -11.92
CA CYS A 14 -0.91 -6.61 -10.50
C CYS A 14 -0.39 -5.41 -9.71
N TRP A 15 -0.95 -5.17 -8.53
CA TRP A 15 -0.53 -4.08 -7.66
C TRP A 15 -0.96 -4.32 -6.22
N ALA A 16 -0.37 -3.57 -5.30
CA ALA A 16 -0.80 -3.52 -3.90
C ALA A 16 -0.81 -2.08 -3.40
N ILE A 17 -1.71 -1.77 -2.46
CA ILE A 17 -1.65 -0.53 -1.66
C ILE A 17 -1.23 -0.93 -0.24
N ILE A 18 -0.12 -0.36 0.20
CA ILE A 18 0.47 -0.63 1.51
C ILE A 18 0.80 0.69 2.19
N THR A 19 0.46 0.80 3.47
CA THR A 19 0.94 1.85 4.38
C THR A 19 1.80 1.22 5.48
N ALA A 20 2.67 2.01 6.09
CA ALA A 20 3.34 1.63 7.33
C ALA A 20 2.72 2.31 8.57
N TYR A 21 1.63 3.05 8.41
CA TYR A 21 0.97 3.74 9.51
C TYR A 21 0.29 2.73 10.44
N ASN A 22 0.23 3.10 11.72
CA ASN A 22 -0.48 2.41 12.79
C ASN A 22 -0.31 0.88 12.71
N PRO A 23 0.94 0.37 12.78
CA PRO A 23 1.22 -1.07 12.73
C PRO A 23 0.34 -1.83 13.72
N LYS A 24 -0.25 -2.94 13.27
CA LYS A 24 -1.26 -3.73 14.00
C LYS A 24 -2.52 -2.96 14.39
N SER A 25 -2.79 -1.82 13.74
CA SER A 25 -3.86 -0.88 14.09
C SER A 25 -3.66 -0.25 15.48
N GLU A 26 -2.42 -0.21 15.97
CA GLU A 26 -2.06 0.50 17.19
C GLU A 26 -1.68 1.95 16.84
N LEU A 27 -2.40 2.92 17.41
CA LEU A 27 -2.15 4.34 17.17
C LEU A 27 -0.70 4.70 17.55
N GLN A 28 0.04 5.26 16.59
CA GLN A 28 1.41 5.76 16.81
C GLN A 28 1.45 7.29 16.72
N ALA A 29 2.56 7.88 17.16
CA ALA A 29 2.81 9.28 16.92
C ALA A 29 3.03 9.56 15.42
N ASP A 30 2.59 10.71 14.93
CA ASP A 30 2.69 11.08 13.51
C ASP A 30 4.13 10.98 12.98
N ALA A 31 5.12 11.40 13.78
CA ALA A 31 6.53 11.31 13.39
C ALA A 31 7.01 9.86 13.23
N GLU A 32 6.50 8.93 14.03
CA GLU A 32 6.83 7.50 13.94
C GLU A 32 6.18 6.87 12.71
N ASN A 33 4.91 7.20 12.47
CA ASN A 33 4.17 6.81 11.26
C ASN A 33 4.89 7.30 9.99
N GLN A 34 5.28 8.58 9.94
CA GLN A 34 6.03 9.16 8.82
C GLN A 34 7.38 8.46 8.61
N ARG A 35 8.13 8.22 9.68
CA ARG A 35 9.42 7.52 9.60
C ARG A 35 9.25 6.09 9.08
N ALA A 36 8.27 5.34 9.59
CA ALA A 36 7.99 3.99 9.14
C ALA A 36 7.57 3.97 7.66
N ASN A 37 6.78 4.96 7.22
CA ASN A 37 6.32 5.04 5.83
C ASN A 37 7.46 5.44 4.87
N GLN A 38 8.40 6.28 5.30
CA GLN A 38 9.64 6.54 4.55
C GLN A 38 10.51 5.28 4.42
N GLN A 39 10.59 4.46 5.49
CA GLN A 39 11.29 3.18 5.42
C GLN A 39 10.60 2.21 4.45
N LEU A 40 9.26 2.18 4.43
CA LEU A 40 8.50 1.42 3.44
C LEU A 40 8.85 1.87 2.03
N LEU A 41 8.87 3.17 1.75
CA LEU A 41 9.27 3.69 0.44
C LEU A 41 10.67 3.20 0.03
N GLN A 42 11.65 3.30 0.94
CA GLN A 42 13.01 2.86 0.69
C GLN A 42 13.07 1.37 0.31
N VAL A 43 12.36 0.50 1.04
CA VAL A 43 12.31 -0.94 0.75
C VAL A 43 11.65 -1.22 -0.61
N ILE A 44 10.63 -0.44 -0.96
CA ILE A 44 9.94 -0.58 -2.25
C ILE A 44 10.88 -0.17 -3.40
N THR A 45 11.57 0.97 -3.27
CA THR A 45 12.49 1.48 -4.30
C THR A 45 13.73 0.60 -4.45
N ASP A 46 14.30 0.12 -3.34
CA ASP A 46 15.45 -0.79 -3.36
C ASP A 46 15.07 -2.16 -3.95
N GLY A 47 13.80 -2.54 -3.83
CA GLY A 47 13.23 -3.71 -4.51
C GLY A 47 12.99 -3.53 -6.00
N GLY A 48 13.27 -2.34 -6.57
CA GLY A 48 13.10 -2.04 -8.00
C GLY A 48 11.65 -1.80 -8.42
N PHE A 49 10.73 -1.58 -7.48
CA PHE A 49 9.32 -1.33 -7.79
C PHE A 49 9.07 0.17 -8.00
N SER A 50 8.18 0.47 -8.95
CA SER A 50 7.63 1.82 -9.11
C SER A 50 6.41 2.01 -8.21
N THR A 51 6.23 3.23 -7.71
CA THR A 51 5.10 3.57 -6.82
C THR A 51 4.43 4.88 -7.19
N LEU A 52 3.17 4.99 -6.78
CA LEU A 52 2.37 6.22 -6.77
C LEU A 52 1.82 6.44 -5.34
N PRO A 53 1.38 7.65 -4.99
CA PRO A 53 0.64 7.87 -3.75
C PRO A 53 -0.59 6.96 -3.68
N GLY A 54 -0.78 6.31 -2.53
CA GLY A 54 -1.87 5.37 -2.25
C GLY A 54 -2.59 5.71 -0.96
N ASP A 55 -2.78 7.01 -0.71
CA ASP A 55 -3.21 7.53 0.58
C ASP A 55 -4.65 7.12 0.93
N GLY A 56 -4.83 6.68 2.18
CA GLY A 56 -6.12 6.46 2.79
C GLY A 56 -6.73 7.79 3.22
N VAL A 57 -7.51 8.40 2.34
CA VAL A 57 -8.24 9.64 2.64
C VAL A 57 -9.57 9.31 3.32
N PRO A 58 -9.79 9.75 4.56
CA PRO A 58 -11.04 9.47 5.26
C PRO A 58 -12.20 10.24 4.64
N ALA A 59 -13.40 9.66 4.71
CA ALA A 59 -14.63 10.29 4.20
C ALA A 59 -15.11 11.48 5.06
N SER A 60 -14.61 11.60 6.29
CA SER A 60 -14.86 12.72 7.19
C SER A 60 -13.54 13.28 7.72
N GLU A 61 -13.54 14.54 8.16
CA GLU A 61 -12.38 15.21 8.77
C GLU A 61 -11.98 14.65 10.14
N SER A 62 -12.69 13.63 10.61
CA SER A 62 -12.50 13.09 11.96
C SER A 62 -11.10 12.51 12.15
N TRP A 63 -10.52 11.92 11.09
CA TRP A 63 -9.23 11.24 11.13
C TRP A 63 -8.26 11.86 10.13
N SER A 64 -6.96 11.75 10.40
CA SER A 64 -5.91 12.23 9.51
C SER A 64 -5.73 11.29 8.32
N THR A 65 -5.30 11.82 7.17
CA THR A 65 -4.94 11.00 6.01
C THR A 65 -3.80 10.05 6.36
N GLU A 66 -4.02 8.75 6.16
CA GLU A 66 -2.96 7.75 6.28
C GLU A 66 -2.21 7.69 4.96
N LEU A 67 -0.94 8.12 4.96
CA LEU A 67 -0.11 8.08 3.76
C LEU A 67 0.21 6.63 3.39
N GLY A 68 0.25 6.34 2.09
CA GLY A 68 0.53 4.99 1.61
C GLY A 68 1.07 4.99 0.18
N TYR A 69 1.38 3.79 -0.31
CA TYR A 69 1.93 3.61 -1.64
C TYR A 69 1.12 2.60 -2.44
N PHE A 70 0.69 3.00 -3.63
CA PHE A 70 0.29 2.10 -4.70
C PHE A 70 1.56 1.57 -5.38
N ILE A 71 1.81 0.27 -5.29
CA ILE A 71 3.02 -0.37 -5.78
C ILE A 71 2.70 -1.14 -7.06
N CYS A 72 3.31 -0.75 -8.17
CA CYS A 72 3.06 -1.31 -9.48
C CYS A 72 3.78 -2.66 -9.66
N ASN A 73 3.11 -3.63 -10.28
CA ASN A 73 3.67 -4.93 -10.68
C ASN A 73 4.32 -5.72 -9.53
N ILE A 74 3.87 -5.48 -8.29
CA ILE A 74 4.27 -6.29 -7.14
C ILE A 74 3.44 -7.57 -7.06
N SER A 75 4.10 -8.71 -6.88
CA SER A 75 3.40 -9.98 -6.68
C SER A 75 2.65 -10.00 -5.35
N GLN A 76 1.58 -10.79 -5.26
CA GLN A 76 0.86 -10.99 -3.99
C GLN A 76 1.80 -11.51 -2.88
N SER A 77 2.74 -12.42 -3.19
CA SER A 77 3.66 -12.93 -2.15
C SER A 77 4.58 -11.83 -1.64
N ARG A 78 5.14 -11.00 -2.54
CA ARG A 78 6.05 -9.93 -2.15
C ARG A 78 5.32 -8.83 -1.38
N ALA A 79 4.11 -8.48 -1.80
CA ALA A 79 3.25 -7.56 -1.07
C ALA A 79 2.90 -8.09 0.34
N THR A 80 2.66 -9.40 0.47
CA THR A 80 2.43 -10.07 1.76
C THR A 80 3.66 -9.99 2.67
N GLU A 81 4.86 -10.22 2.14
CA GLU A 81 6.11 -10.08 2.90
C GLU A 81 6.30 -8.66 3.43
N LEU A 82 6.09 -7.65 2.59
CA LEU A 82 6.17 -6.24 3.01
C LEU A 82 5.12 -5.92 4.06
N ALA A 83 3.87 -6.35 3.87
CA ALA A 83 2.82 -6.13 4.84
C ALA A 83 3.16 -6.73 6.21
N LYS A 84 3.75 -7.94 6.24
CA LYS A 84 4.24 -8.57 7.48
C LYS A 84 5.39 -7.78 8.10
N GLN A 85 6.36 -7.35 7.29
CA GLN A 85 7.49 -6.53 7.75
C GLN A 85 7.03 -5.23 8.43
N PHE A 86 6.02 -4.57 7.86
CA PHE A 86 5.43 -3.34 8.40
C PHE A 86 4.21 -3.59 9.29
N LYS A 87 3.99 -4.84 9.71
CA LYS A 87 2.96 -5.28 10.66
C LYS A 87 1.54 -4.80 10.32
N GLN A 88 1.20 -4.78 9.04
CA GLN A 88 -0.15 -4.43 8.59
C GLN A 88 -1.09 -5.63 8.80
N ASN A 89 -2.32 -5.35 9.26
CA ASN A 89 -3.35 -6.38 9.46
C ASN A 89 -3.96 -6.82 8.13
N ALA A 90 -4.02 -5.92 7.14
CA ALA A 90 -4.51 -6.18 5.80
C ALA A 90 -3.89 -5.20 4.80
N ILE A 91 -3.93 -5.56 3.52
CA ILE A 91 -3.55 -4.69 2.40
C ILE A 91 -4.57 -4.81 1.27
N ILE A 92 -4.65 -3.80 0.41
CA ILE A 92 -5.43 -3.91 -0.84
C ILE A 92 -4.50 -4.46 -1.91
N ILE A 93 -4.95 -5.46 -2.67
CA ILE A 93 -4.21 -6.00 -3.82
C ILE A 93 -5.10 -6.13 -5.04
N SER A 94 -4.49 -6.23 -6.21
CA SER A 94 -5.13 -6.77 -7.42
C SER A 94 -4.35 -7.94 -8.00
N GLY A 95 -5.09 -8.87 -8.60
CA GLY A 95 -4.53 -9.91 -9.46
C GLY A 95 -4.65 -9.52 -10.94
N GLU A 96 -4.37 -10.46 -11.84
CA GLU A 96 -4.31 -10.27 -13.30
C GLU A 96 -5.53 -9.62 -13.96
N LYS A 97 -6.69 -9.64 -13.28
CA LYS A 97 -7.93 -8.97 -13.74
C LYS A 97 -8.09 -7.53 -13.23
N ASN A 98 -7.09 -6.98 -12.54
CA ASN A 98 -7.08 -5.65 -11.93
C ASN A 98 -8.26 -5.36 -10.98
N LEU A 99 -8.90 -6.41 -10.45
CA LEU A 99 -9.93 -6.27 -9.44
C LEU A 99 -9.29 -6.15 -8.06
N ALA A 100 -9.57 -5.04 -7.39
CA ALA A 100 -9.12 -4.78 -6.03
C ALA A 100 -9.81 -5.73 -5.04
N LYS A 101 -9.05 -6.29 -4.12
CA LYS A 101 -9.56 -7.06 -2.98
C LYS A 101 -8.75 -6.77 -1.73
N LEU A 102 -9.38 -6.89 -0.58
CA LEU A 102 -8.72 -6.87 0.71
C LEU A 102 -8.05 -8.23 0.96
N LEU A 103 -6.75 -8.23 1.24
CA LEU A 103 -6.01 -9.40 1.69
C LEU A 103 -5.67 -9.23 3.17
N TRP A 104 -6.17 -10.13 4.02
CA TRP A 104 -5.80 -10.21 5.43
C TRP A 104 -4.42 -10.85 5.60
N ILE A 105 -3.61 -10.29 6.49
CA ILE A 105 -2.19 -10.65 6.68
C ILE A 105 -1.94 -11.40 7.99
N ILE A 106 -2.78 -11.16 9.00
CA ILE A 106 -2.81 -11.79 10.34
C ILE A 106 -1.96 -13.06 10.46
#